data_AF-A0A2N6EF29-F1
#
_entry.id   AF-A0A2N6EF29-F1
#
_cell.length_a   1.000
_cell.length_b   1.000
_cell.length_c   1.000
_cell.angle_alpha   90.00
_cell.angle_beta   90.00
_cell.angle_gamma   90.00
#
_symmetry.space_group_name_H-M   'P 1'
#
loop_
_entity.id
_entity.type
_entity.pdbx_description
1 polymer ?
#
loop_
_entity_poly.entity_id
_entity_poly.type
_entity_poly.pdbx_seq_one_letter_code
_entity_poly.pdbx_strand_id
1 'polypeptide(L)' 'MSVYRKWYCTCVGSPVELDYQEKIDEEGDTQPSCRRCGATPSSDPRKTVIYRDIEDWED' A
#
# COMPACT_ATOMS: atom_id res chain seq x y z
N MET A 1 -9.86 7.90 -17.32
CA MET A 1 -9.10 8.42 -16.16
C MET A 1 -9.31 7.49 -14.99
N SER A 2 -8.29 6.70 -14.67
CA SER A 2 -8.30 5.80 -13.52
C SER A 2 -7.32 6.33 -12.49
N VAL A 3 -7.81 6.72 -11.31
CA VAL A 3 -6.93 7.10 -10.19
C VAL A 3 -6.70 5.87 -9.33
N TYR A 4 -5.46 5.39 -9.27
CA TYR A 4 -5.09 4.28 -8.38
C TYR A 4 -4.14 4.76 -7.28
N ARG A 5 -4.31 4.20 -6.08
CA ARG A 5 -3.50 4.55 -4.91
C ARG A 5 -2.42 3.50 -4.70
N LYS A 6 -1.16 3.92 -4.75
CA LYS A 6 -0.01 3.11 -4.31
C LYS A 6 0.35 3.41 -2.86
N TRP A 7 0.80 2.41 -2.13
CA TRP A 7 1.26 2.54 -0.74
C TRP A 7 2.74 2.25 -0.62
N TYR A 8 3.42 2.96 0.27
CA TYR A 8 4.85 2.78 0.56
C TYR A 8 5.10 2.79 2.07
N CYS A 9 6.14 2.10 2.51
CA CYS A 9 6.56 2.02 3.91
C CYS A 9 8.00 2.50 4.03
N THR A 10 8.28 3.36 5.00
CA THR A 10 9.61 3.94 5.24
C THR A 10 10.34 3.30 6.43
N CYS A 11 9.88 2.16 6.94
CA CYS A 11 10.42 1.51 8.14
C CYS A 11 11.92 1.16 8.07
N VAL A 12 12.46 0.99 6.86
CA VAL A 12 13.88 0.67 6.60
C VAL A 12 14.72 1.89 6.22
N GLY A 13 14.18 3.10 6.37
CA GLY A 13 14.84 4.36 5.96
C GLY A 13 14.73 4.67 4.47
N SER A 14 14.06 3.82 3.68
CA SER A 14 13.74 4.06 2.27
C SER A 14 12.28 3.68 2.02
N PRO A 15 11.55 4.39 1.14
CA PRO A 15 10.18 4.04 0.79
C PRO A 15 10.16 2.75 -0.04
N VAL A 16 9.59 1.69 0.54
CA VAL A 16 9.37 0.40 -0.11
C VAL A 16 7.89 0.26 -0.43
N GLU A 17 7.55 -0.05 -1.67
CA GLU A 17 6.16 -0.26 -2.10
C GLU A 17 5.54 -1.41 -1.27
N LEU A 18 4.36 -1.17 -0.68
CA LEU A 18 3.61 -2.23 -0.02
C LEU A 18 2.92 -3.06 -1.10
N ASP A 19 2.98 -4.36 -0.90
CA ASP A 19 2.40 -5.33 -1.80
C ASP A 19 0.96 -5.59 -1.36
N TYR A 20 0.03 -5.41 -2.28
CA TYR A 20 -1.30 -6.00 -2.18
C TYR A 20 -1.11 -7.46 -2.55
N GLN A 21 -1.09 -8.36 -1.56
CA GLN A 21 -1.24 -9.77 -1.89
C GLN A 21 -2.59 -9.88 -2.59
N GLU A 22 -2.56 -10.11 -3.90
CA GLU A 22 -3.71 -10.35 -4.75
C GLU A 22 -4.39 -11.63 -4.23
N LYS A 23 -5.28 -11.48 -3.25
CA LYS A 23 -6.11 -12.58 -2.80
C LYS A 23 -7.24 -12.66 -3.81
N ILE A 24 -7.24 -13.77 -4.55
CA ILE A 24 -8.17 -14.12 -5.62
C ILE A 24 -9.63 -14.26 -5.11
N ASP A 25 -9.92 -13.99 -3.84
CA ASP A 25 -11.23 -14.21 -3.25
C ASP A 25 -11.93 -12.91 -2.83
N GLU A 26 -13.16 -12.83 -3.29
CA GLU A 26 -14.17 -11.81 -3.15
C GLU A 26 -14.40 -11.40 -1.67
N GLU A 27 -14.67 -10.10 -1.46
CA GLU A 27 -15.21 -9.51 -0.22
C GLU A 27 -14.27 -9.31 1.00
N GLY A 28 -12.96 -9.18 0.79
CA GLY A 28 -12.02 -8.72 1.84
C GLY A 28 -11.38 -7.38 1.53
N ASP A 29 -11.52 -6.39 2.41
CA ASP A 29 -10.77 -5.11 2.41
C ASP A 29 -9.26 -5.41 2.58
N THR A 30 -8.62 -5.82 1.50
CA THR A 30 -7.27 -6.37 1.54
C THR A 30 -6.29 -5.22 1.61
N GLN A 31 -5.91 -4.85 2.84
CA GLN A 31 -4.97 -3.76 3.04
C GLN A 31 -3.56 -4.18 2.63
N PRO A 32 -2.82 -3.28 1.97
CA PRO A 32 -1.44 -3.56 1.60
C PRO A 32 -0.60 -3.64 2.87
N SER A 33 0.42 -4.50 2.87
CA SER A 33 1.29 -4.70 4.04
C SER A 33 2.76 -4.62 3.67
N CYS A 34 3.57 -4.04 4.56
CA CYS A 34 5.01 -4.00 4.36
C CYS A 34 5.62 -5.37 4.64
N ARG A 35 6.27 -5.98 3.64
CA ARG A 35 6.96 -7.28 3.80
C ARG A 35 8.17 -7.24 4.76
N ARG A 36 8.59 -6.06 5.22
CA ARG A 36 9.75 -5.88 6.13
C ARG A 36 9.32 -5.81 7.60
N CYS A 37 8.40 -4.91 7.92
CA CYS A 37 7.97 -4.66 9.30
C CYS A 37 6.52 -5.09 9.59
N GLY A 38 5.77 -5.52 8.58
CA GLY A 38 4.35 -5.87 8.69
C GLY A 38 3.40 -4.67 8.83
N ALA A 39 3.89 -3.44 8.73
CA ALA A 39 3.04 -2.25 8.84
C ALA A 39 1.98 -2.21 7.73
N THR A 40 0.75 -1.92 8.12
CA THR A 40 -0.40 -1.71 7.24
C THR A 40 -0.97 -0.31 7.47
N PRO A 41 -1.70 0.28 6.51
CA PRO A 41 -2.27 1.62 6.71
C PRO A 41 -3.20 1.75 7.92
N SER A 42 -3.85 0.66 8.36
CA SER A 42 -4.68 0.67 9.58
C SER A 42 -3.96 0.22 10.85
N SER A 43 -2.77 -0.38 10.73
CA SER A 43 -1.98 -0.86 11.87
C SER A 43 -0.50 -0.53 11.68
N ASP A 44 -0.23 0.77 11.69
CA ASP A 44 1.12 1.33 11.66
C ASP A 44 1.29 2.35 12.81
N PRO A 45 1.65 1.89 14.02
CA PRO A 45 1.81 2.76 15.19
C PRO A 45 2.93 3.79 15.00
N ARG A 46 3.86 3.54 14.07
CA ARG A 46 5.01 4.39 13.79
C ARG A 46 4.75 5.41 12.67
N LYS A 47 3.59 5.38 12.02
CA LYS A 47 3.24 6.27 10.90
C LYS A 47 4.33 6.30 9.80
N THR A 48 4.88 5.12 9.52
CA THR A 48 5.84 4.85 8.45
C THR A 48 5.18 4.58 7.10
N VAL A 49 3.86 4.32 7.06
CA VAL A 49 3.09 4.05 5.85
C VAL A 49 2.62 5.37 5.23
N ILE A 50 2.92 5.55 3.95
CA ILE A 50 2.52 6.69 3.12
C ILE A 50 1.80 6.19 1.87
N TYR A 51 0.96 7.02 1.26
CA TYR A 51 0.31 6.70 0.00
C TYR A 51 0.62 7.75 -1.06
N ARG A 52 0.47 7.36 -2.33
CA ARG A 52 0.55 8.25 -3.48
C ARG A 52 -0.53 7.85 -4.48
N ASP A 53 -1.41 8.78 -4.78
CA ASP A 53 -2.31 8.70 -5.92
C ASP A 53 -1.51 8.83 -7.22
N ILE A 54 -1.83 7.96 -8.17
CA ILE A 54 -1.34 8.02 -9.54
C ILE A 54 -2.56 8.14 -10.42
N GLU A 55 -2.60 9.25 -11.16
CA GLU A 55 -3.62 9.49 -12.18
C GLU A 55 -3.15 8.80 -13.46
N ASP A 56 -3.86 7.75 -13.84
CA ASP A 56 -3.68 7.10 -15.13
C ASP A 56 -4.61 7.73 -16.16
N TRP A 57 -3.99 8.32 -17.18
CA TRP A 57 -4.65 9.03 -18.28
C TRP A 57 -4.82 8.15 -19.52
N GLU A 58 -4.70 6.82 -19.41
CA GLU A 58 -4.92 5.92 -20.55
C GLU A 58 -6.42 5.53 -20.63
N ASP A 59 -7.03 5.87 -21.77
CA ASP A 59 -8.34 5.46 -22.27
C ASP A 59 -8.14 4.47 -23.43
#